data_AF-A0A4U7BAA0-F1
#
_entry.id   AF-A0A4U7BAA0-F1
#
_cell.length_a   1.000
_cell.length_b   1.000
_cell.length_c   1.000
_cell.angle_alpha   90.00
_cell.angle_beta   90.00
_cell.angle_gamma   90.00
#
_symmetry.space_group_name_H-M   'P 1'
#
loop_
_entity.id
_entity.type
_entity.pdbx_description
1 polymer ?
#
loop_
_entity_poly.entity_id
_entity_poly.type
_entity_poly.pdbx_seq_one_letter_code
_entity_poly.pdbx_strand_id
1 'polypeptide(L)'
;MSVTWILEAHDLAKLVLEGDLNKCLIDVRIVGHEKERKLCFFYNNVFLIAEFQRQKESILQKLREVYKNKLSFYKRIDFVFYSIEAKNIQESKARTKEEQEVLDRGIEKLENLLKGIQNGKIRT
;
A
#
# COMPACT_ATOMS: atom_id res chain seq x y z
N MET A 1 9.29 2.85 7.11
CA MET A 1 8.61 1.63 6.66
C MET A 1 9.59 0.49 6.76
N SER A 2 9.27 -0.57 7.53
CA SER A 2 10.25 -1.62 7.85
C SER A 2 10.47 -2.54 6.63
N VAL A 3 11.73 -2.86 6.35
CA VAL A 3 12.19 -3.76 5.26
C VAL A 3 11.39 -5.08 5.24
N THR A 4 10.94 -5.54 6.42
CA THR A 4 10.12 -6.74 6.61
C THR A 4 8.81 -6.72 5.81
N TRP A 5 8.16 -5.57 5.66
CA TRP A 5 6.87 -5.50 4.93
C TRP A 5 7.03 -5.75 3.44
N ILE A 6 8.11 -5.23 2.87
CA ILE A 6 8.39 -5.32 1.45
C ILE A 6 8.69 -6.79 1.11
N LEU A 7 9.51 -7.44 1.92
CA LEU A 7 9.84 -8.86 1.73
C LEU A 7 8.59 -9.75 1.84
N GLU A 8 7.77 -9.56 2.87
CA GLU A 8 6.56 -10.38 3.05
C GLU A 8 5.51 -10.14 1.95
N ALA A 9 5.38 -8.91 1.45
CA ALA A 9 4.49 -8.62 0.31
C ALA A 9 4.93 -9.38 -0.94
N HIS A 10 6.23 -9.36 -1.24
CA HIS A 10 6.81 -10.06 -2.40
C HIS A 10 6.71 -11.57 -2.26
N ASP A 11 6.96 -12.12 -1.07
CA ASP A 11 6.82 -13.55 -0.80
C ASP A 11 5.36 -14.00 -0.94
N LEU A 12 4.41 -13.25 -0.41
CA LEU A 12 2.98 -13.53 -0.60
C LEU A 12 2.59 -13.50 -2.08
N ALA A 13 3.07 -12.50 -2.83
CA ALA A 13 2.77 -12.39 -4.25
C ALA A 13 3.28 -13.59 -5.05
N LYS A 14 4.50 -14.06 -4.77
CA LYS A 14 5.08 -15.23 -5.44
C LYS A 14 4.31 -16.53 -5.18
N LEU A 15 3.67 -16.65 -4.02
CA LEU A 15 2.90 -17.84 -3.64
C LEU A 15 1.53 -17.92 -4.32
N VAL A 16 0.97 -16.79 -4.73
CA VAL A 16 -0.43 -16.71 -5.22
C VAL A 16 -0.53 -16.40 -6.71
N LEU A 17 0.48 -15.76 -7.28
CA LEU A 17 0.53 -15.44 -8.70
C LEU A 17 1.15 -16.58 -9.49
N GLU A 18 0.58 -16.84 -10.66
CA GLU A 18 1.01 -17.86 -11.59
C GLU A 18 1.37 -17.26 -12.95
N GLY A 19 2.17 -17.99 -13.74
CA GLY A 19 2.51 -17.60 -15.10
C GLY A 19 3.13 -16.20 -15.21
N ASP A 20 2.64 -15.44 -16.19
CA ASP A 20 3.19 -14.12 -16.52
C ASP A 20 2.87 -13.05 -15.47
N LEU A 21 1.81 -13.22 -14.68
CA LEU A 21 1.53 -12.33 -13.54
C LEU A 21 2.63 -12.41 -12.48
N ASN A 22 3.21 -13.60 -12.26
CA ASN A 22 4.33 -13.74 -11.33
C ASN A 22 5.65 -13.25 -11.95
N LYS A 23 5.95 -13.71 -13.18
CA LYS A 23 7.23 -13.41 -13.86
C LYS A 23 7.44 -11.92 -14.13
N CYS A 24 6.37 -11.18 -14.40
CA CYS A 24 6.42 -9.78 -14.78
C CYS A 24 6.01 -8.84 -13.64
N LEU A 25 5.84 -9.34 -12.42
CA LEU A 25 5.58 -8.50 -11.25
C LEU A 25 6.77 -7.58 -11.00
N ILE A 26 6.52 -6.27 -10.93
CA ILE A 26 7.56 -5.28 -10.67
C ILE A 26 7.68 -5.00 -9.18
N ASP A 27 6.54 -4.75 -8.54
CA ASP A 27 6.49 -4.42 -7.12
C ASP A 27 5.15 -4.83 -6.52
N VAL A 28 5.14 -5.02 -5.20
CA VAL A 28 3.93 -5.28 -4.44
C VAL A 28 4.04 -4.64 -3.06
N ARG A 29 2.99 -3.95 -2.65
CA ARG A 29 2.99 -3.21 -1.38
C ARG A 29 1.58 -2.89 -0.92
N ILE A 30 1.45 -2.63 0.38
CA ILE A 30 0.20 -2.14 0.96
C ILE A 30 0.05 -0.65 0.65
N VAL A 31 -1.09 -0.28 0.10
CA VAL A 31 -1.48 1.11 -0.23
C VAL A 31 -2.81 1.42 0.43
N GLY A 32 -2.99 2.67 0.90
CA GLY A 32 -4.20 3.11 1.58
C GLY A 32 -4.02 3.20 3.10
N HIS A 33 -5.04 3.74 3.77
CA HIS A 33 -5.01 4.00 5.21
C HIS A 33 -6.12 3.20 5.92
N GLU A 34 -5.84 2.80 7.16
CA GLU A 34 -6.79 2.10 8.04
C GLU A 34 -7.57 0.98 7.33
N LYS A 35 -8.90 1.05 7.29
CA LYS A 35 -9.82 0.04 6.73
C LYS A 35 -9.82 -0.03 5.20
N GLU A 36 -9.08 0.85 4.53
CA GLU A 36 -8.98 0.90 3.07
C GLU A 36 -7.67 0.30 2.54
N ARG A 37 -6.79 -0.21 3.42
CA ARG A 37 -5.52 -0.82 3.02
C ARG A 37 -5.73 -1.93 2.00
N LYS A 38 -5.05 -1.82 0.86
CA LYS A 38 -5.06 -2.80 -0.24
C LYS A 38 -3.66 -3.31 -0.49
N LEU A 39 -3.53 -4.59 -0.83
CA LEU A 39 -2.29 -5.12 -1.39
C LEU A 39 -2.29 -4.85 -2.90
N CYS A 40 -1.45 -3.90 -3.32
CA CYS A 40 -1.37 -3.46 -4.70
C CYS A 40 -0.20 -4.14 -5.42
N PHE A 41 -0.49 -4.71 -6.58
CA PHE A 41 0.46 -5.37 -7.48
C PHE A 41 0.77 -4.44 -8.65
N PHE A 42 2.04 -4.15 -8.89
CA PHE A 42 2.46 -3.18 -9.90
C PHE A 42 3.07 -3.87 -11.10
N TYR A 43 2.58 -3.49 -12.28
CA TYR A 43 3.04 -3.96 -13.59
C TYR A 43 3.36 -2.78 -14.50
N ASN A 44 4.20 -2.99 -15.51
CA ASN A 44 4.41 -2.00 -16.58
C ASN A 44 3.47 -2.21 -17.78
N ASN A 45 2.79 -3.35 -17.84
CA ASN A 45 2.00 -3.77 -18.99
C ASN A 45 0.50 -3.79 -18.65
N VAL A 46 -0.29 -3.05 -19.43
CA VAL A 46 -1.75 -2.94 -19.28
C VAL A 46 -2.46 -4.29 -19.47
N PHE A 47 -1.94 -5.16 -20.35
CA PHE A 47 -2.50 -6.51 -20.55
C PHE A 47 -2.40 -7.35 -19.27
N LEU A 48 -1.29 -7.25 -18.53
CA LEU A 48 -1.12 -7.96 -17.27
C LEU A 48 -2.06 -7.42 -16.19
N ILE A 49 -2.33 -6.12 -16.19
CA ILE A 49 -3.31 -5.52 -15.28
C ILE A 49 -4.72 -6.05 -15.60
N ALA A 50 -5.10 -6.10 -16.88
CA ALA A 50 -6.38 -6.67 -17.29
C ALA A 50 -6.48 -8.16 -16.92
N GLU A 51 -5.43 -8.94 -17.15
CA GLU A 51 -5.37 -10.35 -16.80
C GLU A 51 -5.48 -10.57 -15.27
N PHE A 52 -4.80 -9.74 -14.49
CA PHE A 52 -4.95 -9.74 -13.04
C PHE A 52 -6.40 -9.48 -12.63
N GLN A 53 -7.09 -8.52 -13.26
CA GLN A 53 -8.49 -8.24 -12.93
C GLN A 53 -9.40 -9.42 -13.25
N ARG A 54 -9.15 -10.16 -14.34
CA ARG A 54 -9.89 -11.39 -14.67
C ARG A 54 -9.70 -12.49 -13.61
N GLN A 55 -8.50 -12.58 -13.04
CA GLN A 55 -8.16 -13.60 -12.04
C GLN A 55 -8.30 -13.11 -10.58
N LYS A 56 -8.75 -11.87 -10.38
CA LYS A 56 -8.67 -11.17 -9.09
C LYS A 56 -9.30 -11.94 -7.94
N GLU A 57 -10.48 -12.51 -8.13
CA GLU A 57 -11.15 -13.25 -7.06
C GLU A 57 -10.40 -14.52 -6.66
N SER A 58 -9.87 -15.26 -7.64
CA SER A 58 -9.04 -16.44 -7.42
C SER A 58 -7.75 -16.09 -6.65
N ILE A 59 -7.06 -15.02 -7.07
CA ILE A 59 -5.86 -14.53 -6.39
C ILE A 59 -6.18 -14.10 -4.95
N LEU A 60 -7.29 -13.39 -4.74
CA LEU A 60 -7.71 -12.96 -3.40
C LEU A 60 -8.03 -14.15 -2.48
N GLN A 61 -8.66 -15.20 -3.02
CA GLN A 61 -8.95 -16.41 -2.26
C GLN A 61 -7.66 -17.11 -1.83
N LYS A 62 -6.73 -17.35 -2.76
CA LYS A 62 -5.40 -17.93 -2.46
C LYS A 62 -4.65 -17.10 -1.42
N LEU A 63 -4.67 -15.77 -1.55
CA LEU A 63 -4.07 -14.86 -0.56
C LEU A 63 -4.68 -15.05 0.82
N ARG A 64 -6.00 -15.15 0.94
CA ARG A 64 -6.66 -15.33 2.24
C ARG A 64 -6.27 -16.65 2.90
N GLU A 65 -6.13 -17.72 2.12
CA GLU A 65 -5.69 -19.03 2.63
C GLU A 65 -4.27 -18.98 3.17
N VAL A 66 -3.32 -18.43 2.39
CA VAL A 66 -1.92 -18.28 2.81
C VAL A 66 -1.80 -17.31 3.98
N TYR A 67 -2.57 -16.22 3.95
CA TYR A 67 -2.55 -15.17 4.96
C TYR A 67 -3.03 -15.67 6.33
N LYS A 68 -4.07 -16.52 6.34
CA LYS A 68 -4.62 -17.11 7.58
C LYS A 68 -3.57 -17.90 8.36
N ASN A 69 -2.65 -18.58 7.68
CA ASN A 69 -1.62 -19.42 8.30
C ASN A 69 -0.60 -18.60 9.10
N LYS A 70 -0.41 -17.31 8.77
CA LYS A 70 0.54 -16.41 9.43
C LYS A 70 -0.13 -15.16 10.04
N LEU A 71 -1.45 -15.22 10.27
CA LEU A 71 -2.25 -14.05 10.68
C LEU A 71 -1.70 -13.32 11.92
N SER A 72 -1.28 -14.07 12.94
CA SER A 72 -0.73 -13.49 14.19
C SER A 72 0.58 -12.74 13.96
N PHE A 73 1.41 -13.23 13.04
CA PHE A 73 2.65 -12.56 12.64
C PHE A 73 2.34 -11.28 11.88
N TYR A 74 1.47 -11.35 10.87
CA TYR A 74 1.09 -10.18 10.07
C TYR A 74 0.43 -9.06 10.89
N LYS A 75 -0.41 -9.41 11.87
CA LYS A 75 -0.95 -8.43 12.83
C LYS A 75 0.14 -7.77 13.68
N ARG A 76 1.13 -8.53 14.15
CA ARG A 76 2.24 -8.01 14.97
C ARG A 76 3.09 -7.00 14.20
N ILE A 77 3.32 -7.25 12.91
CA ILE A 77 4.08 -6.33 12.06
C ILE A 77 3.18 -5.25 11.43
N ASP A 78 1.88 -5.18 11.72
CA ASP A 78 0.92 -4.26 11.06
C ASP A 78 0.83 -4.41 9.52
N PHE A 79 1.10 -5.62 9.01
CA PHE A 79 0.95 -5.98 7.61
C PHE A 79 -0.49 -6.45 7.34
N VAL A 80 -1.44 -5.51 7.24
CA VAL A 80 -2.88 -5.81 7.10
C VAL A 80 -3.46 -5.16 5.84
N PHE A 81 -4.22 -5.93 5.06
CA PHE A 81 -4.96 -5.46 3.89
C PHE A 81 -6.35 -6.11 3.79
N TYR A 82 -7.28 -5.44 3.12
CA TYR A 82 -8.69 -5.84 3.02
C TYR A 82 -9.12 -6.20 1.59
N SER A 83 -8.41 -5.67 0.59
CA SER A 83 -8.64 -5.96 -0.82
C SER A 83 -7.33 -5.97 -1.59
N ILE A 84 -7.40 -6.34 -2.87
CA ILE A 84 -6.26 -6.38 -3.78
C ILE A 84 -6.55 -5.59 -5.04
N GLU A 85 -5.50 -5.08 -5.66
CA GLU A 85 -5.60 -4.28 -6.87
C GLU A 85 -4.33 -4.42 -7.71
N ALA A 86 -4.45 -4.34 -9.04
CA ALA A 86 -3.31 -4.19 -9.92
C ALA A 86 -3.29 -2.79 -10.53
N LYS A 87 -2.11 -2.18 -10.58
CA LYS A 87 -1.89 -0.82 -11.10
C LYS A 87 -0.66 -0.76 -11.99
N ASN A 88 -0.58 0.28 -12.81
CA ASN A 88 0.65 0.57 -13.52
C ASN A 88 1.72 1.08 -12.53
N ILE A 89 2.97 0.65 -12.70
CA ILE A 89 4.09 1.11 -11.86
C ILE A 89 4.29 2.63 -11.93
N GLN A 90 3.86 3.29 -13.01
CA GLN A 90 3.86 4.75 -13.11
C GLN A 90 2.89 5.39 -12.12
N GLU A 91 1.72 4.77 -11.88
CA GLU A 91 0.75 5.20 -10.87
C GLU A 91 1.28 4.98 -9.44
N SER A 92 2.26 4.09 -9.27
CA SER A 92 2.95 3.89 -8.00
C SER A 92 3.71 5.15 -7.53
N LYS A 93 4.06 6.05 -8.45
CA LYS A 93 4.77 7.31 -8.17
C LYS A 93 3.83 8.51 -8.09
N ALA A 94 2.55 8.34 -8.40
CA ALA A 94 1.59 9.43 -8.41
C ALA A 94 1.05 9.69 -7.00
N ARG A 95 1.78 10.48 -6.21
CA ARG A 95 1.13 11.68 -5.67
C ARG A 95 1.29 12.73 -6.75
N THR A 96 0.22 13.38 -7.15
CA THR A 96 0.36 14.56 -8.01
C THR A 96 1.20 15.60 -7.26
N LYS A 97 2.01 16.37 -8.00
CA LYS A 97 2.82 17.46 -7.40
C LYS A 97 1.93 18.40 -6.59
N GLU A 98 0.71 18.64 -7.07
CA GLU A 98 -0.34 19.38 -6.36
C GLU A 98 -0.79 18.74 -5.05
N GLU A 99 -1.06 17.43 -5.02
CA GLU A 99 -1.44 16.74 -3.76
C GLU A 99 -0.34 16.83 -2.72
N GLN A 100 0.94 16.72 -3.14
CA GLN A 100 2.07 16.88 -2.26
C GLN A 100 2.20 18.34 -1.77
N GLU A 101 2.06 19.33 -2.66
CA GLU A 101 2.08 20.76 -2.30
C GLU A 101 0.90 21.17 -1.40
N VAL A 102 -0.28 20.56 -1.55
CA VAL A 102 -1.43 20.79 -0.66
C VAL A 102 -1.17 20.20 0.72
N LEU A 103 -0.62 18.99 0.79
CA LEU A 103 -0.22 18.35 2.05
C LEU A 103 0.86 19.15 2.77
N ASP A 104 1.90 19.60 2.06
CA ASP A 104 3.00 20.37 2.64
C ASP A 104 2.50 21.70 3.22
N ARG A 105 1.60 22.40 2.49
CA ARG A 105 0.92 23.61 3.00
C ARG A 105 0.03 23.33 4.22
N GLY A 106 -0.65 22.18 4.25
CA GLY A 106 -1.46 21.75 5.39
C GLY A 106 -0.61 21.50 6.63
N ILE A 107 0.54 20.82 6.47
CA ILE A 107 1.50 20.55 7.53
C ILE A 107 2.08 21.86 8.07
N GLU A 108 2.51 22.77 7.21
CA GLU A 108 3.07 24.07 7.60
C GLU A 108 2.06 24.90 8.44
N LYS A 109 0.79 24.92 8.05
CA LYS A 109 -0.27 25.58 8.85
C LYS A 109 -0.43 24.97 10.23
N LEU A 110 -0.41 23.66 10.34
CA LEU A 110 -0.54 22.95 11.62
C LEU A 110 0.66 23.22 12.54
N GLU A 111 1.87 23.22 11.99
CA GLU A 111 3.09 23.58 12.73
C GLU A 111 3.05 25.01 13.25
N ASN A 112 2.56 25.96 12.44
CA ASN A 112 2.42 27.35 12.84
C ASN A 112 1.36 27.54 13.94
N LEU A 113 0.24 26.81 13.88
CA LEU A 113 -0.76 26.80 14.95
C LEU A 113 -0.20 26.22 16.24
N LEU A 114 0.55 25.11 16.16
CA LEU A 114 1.18 24.49 17.32
C LEU A 114 2.21 25.42 17.97
N LYS A 115 3.05 26.11 17.16
CA LYS A 115 3.98 27.14 17.65
C LYS A 115 3.24 28.30 18.30
N GLY A 116 2.14 28.76 17.70
CA GLY A 116 1.29 29.80 18.27
C GLY A 116 0.68 29.40 19.62
N ILE A 117 0.24 28.15 19.76
CA ILE A 117 -0.30 27.61 21.02
C ILE A 117 0.80 27.44 22.08
N GLN A 118 2.00 27.01 21.70
CA GLN A 118 3.15 26.93 22.61
C GLN A 118 3.61 28.32 23.07
N ASN A 119 3.64 29.30 22.17
CA ASN A 119 4.02 30.69 22.48
C ASN A 119 2.90 31.47 23.20
N GLY A 120 1.65 31.05 23.06
CA GLY A 120 0.47 31.61 23.75
C GLY A 120 0.23 31.05 25.15
N LYS A 121 1.05 30.09 25.62
CA LYS A 121 0.89 29.44 26.92
C LYS A 121 1.79 30.00 28.02
N ILE A 122 2.05 31.30 28.05
CA ILE A 122 2.47 32.01 29.29
C ILE A 122 1.91 33.43 29.26
N ARG A 123 0.61 33.61 29.50
CA ARG A 123 0.04 34.84 30.09
C ARG A 123 -1.23 34.48 30.87
N THR A 124 -1.03 33.81 32.00
CA THR A 124 -1.88 34.03 33.19
C THR A 124 -1.51 35.36 33.81
#